data_AF-A0A258H712-F1
#
_entry.id   AF-A0A258H712-F1
#
_cell.length_a   1.000
_cell.length_b   1.000
_cell.length_c   1.000
_cell.angle_alpha   90.00
_cell.angle_beta   90.00
_cell.angle_gamma   90.00
#
_symmetry.space_group_name_H-M   'P 1'
#
loop_
_entity.id
_entity.type
_entity.pdbx_description
1 polymer ?
#
loop_
_entity_poly.entity_id
_entity_poly.type
_entity_poly.pdbx_seq_one_letter_code
_entity_poly.pdbx_strand_id
1 'polypeptide(L)'
;MRPYPTRAPVYLRVRLDIRRRAFDLGIMAGIGRNKPCPCGRGKKYKRCCGDPRNALPAQALPFDIAAIDQARRQAEARQTRRRQQQGLGRPIFSAAVAGERIVTVGKRLYHSPKWVTFHDFLRDYLLGSLGADWSNAERAKPLAERHQVLRWYAQAVADARPFTNTVGVTSGPMTGAIRAFLNLAYNIYLIAHHGDGQAMADIYLKRLRATRDDAFIGALFETYAAAAFLKAGFTLSYEETRRRSDSCVEFVATWPKTGEQFSVEVKSRVHSAERGQAEWPVDEVRRLRVGSKLAKALDKAAAHTRVVMIEINVPDQLNASGTLEGWPAAALQQIRDNEGATDKAGDPLPPAYVFVTNHAFHHDLGGVGGNIQALAAGFRMDDFGPDVRYQGYAGVMAARAKHAPMTALIDSMKTHYEIPATFDGELPSSLVLGTGPPRLRFGERYALPDGEGNMQLGRLYNATVDPVSGQVHGAYQLEDGRHVLAADMLSSEELAEYRRYPDTFFGEVLKPGGKCETFVDWCDWLFETYQHTPRETLLEFLAKAEDIEQLRTLEQRDLAIAYSERMAHALDRKAAPRSGETTPPTE
;
A
#
# COMPACT_ATOMS: atom_id res chain seq x y z
N MET A 1 -14.23 47.95 4.80
CA MET A 1 -14.03 47.04 5.96
C MET A 1 -12.60 46.55 5.92
N ARG A 2 -11.84 46.75 7.00
CA ARG A 2 -10.45 46.28 7.10
C ARG A 2 -10.43 44.74 7.18
N PRO A 3 -9.44 44.06 6.60
CA PRO A 3 -9.30 42.62 6.74
C PRO A 3 -8.90 42.28 8.19
N TYR A 4 -9.65 41.37 8.81
CA TYR A 4 -9.26 40.76 10.08
C TYR A 4 -8.04 39.85 9.84
N PRO A 5 -6.95 39.99 10.61
CA PRO A 5 -5.85 39.04 10.57
C PRO A 5 -6.26 37.80 11.37
N THR A 6 -6.71 36.73 10.71
CA THR A 6 -6.95 35.43 11.35
C THR A 6 -5.62 34.70 11.57
N ARG A 7 -4.89 35.07 12.62
CA ARG A 7 -4.02 34.09 13.29
C ARG A 7 -4.94 33.18 14.09
N ALA A 8 -5.30 32.02 13.53
CA ALA A 8 -5.96 30.97 14.29
C ALA A 8 -5.04 30.59 15.47
N PRO A 9 -5.55 30.54 16.71
CA PRO A 9 -4.75 30.06 17.82
C PRO A 9 -4.37 28.60 17.58
N VAL A 10 -3.09 28.29 17.66
CA VAL A 10 -2.59 26.90 17.67
C VAL A 10 -2.90 26.35 19.06
N TYR A 11 -3.76 25.33 19.13
CA TYR A 11 -4.22 24.77 20.40
C TYR A 11 -3.22 23.74 20.92
N LEU A 12 -2.96 23.77 22.23
CA LEU A 12 -2.04 22.84 22.88
C LEU A 12 -2.70 21.46 22.99
N ARG A 13 -2.30 20.49 22.16
CA ARG A 13 -2.77 19.11 22.36
C ARG A 13 -2.12 18.54 23.61
N VAL A 14 -2.92 18.29 24.64
CA VAL A 14 -2.51 17.51 25.80
C VAL A 14 -3.43 16.29 25.87
N ARG A 15 -2.89 15.12 25.56
CA ARG A 15 -3.59 13.85 25.76
C ARG A 15 -3.50 13.50 27.24
N LEU A 16 -4.63 13.49 27.93
CA LEU A 16 -4.69 12.98 29.29
C LEU A 16 -4.89 11.47 29.26
N ASP A 17 -3.86 10.72 29.61
CA ASP A 17 -3.98 9.29 29.86
C ASP A 17 -4.67 9.07 31.22
N ILE A 18 -6.00 9.05 31.21
CA ILE A 18 -6.82 8.92 32.43
C ILE A 18 -6.62 7.54 33.09
N ARG A 19 -5.97 6.57 32.41
CA ARG A 19 -5.60 5.28 33.02
C ARG A 19 -4.57 5.41 34.14
N ARG A 20 -3.85 6.54 34.26
CA ARG A 20 -2.86 6.75 35.33
C ARG A 20 -3.42 7.16 36.68
N ARG A 21 -4.72 7.49 36.81
CA ARG A 21 -5.33 7.81 38.13
C ARG A 21 -5.91 6.60 38.87
N ALA A 22 -5.91 5.41 38.26
CA ALA A 22 -6.38 4.18 38.91
C ALA A 22 -5.26 3.35 39.57
N PHE A 23 -3.98 3.75 39.43
CA PHE A 23 -2.83 2.97 39.91
C PHE A 23 -2.27 3.41 41.29
N ASP A 24 -2.80 4.49 41.88
CA ASP A 24 -2.41 4.98 43.21
C ASP A 24 -3.37 4.55 44.34
N LEU A 25 -4.18 3.51 44.12
CA LEU A 25 -4.85 2.77 45.20
C LEU A 25 -4.10 1.46 45.47
N GLY A 26 -2.97 1.59 46.16
CA GLY A 26 -2.48 0.61 47.13
C GLY A 26 -2.11 -0.77 46.61
N ILE A 27 -1.05 -0.88 45.79
CA ILE A 27 -0.30 -2.14 45.67
C ILE A 27 0.45 -2.38 46.98
N MET A 28 -0.20 -3.05 47.94
CA MET A 28 0.47 -3.70 49.07
C MET A 28 1.18 -4.98 48.58
N ALA A 29 2.27 -4.81 47.83
CA ALA A 29 3.16 -5.90 47.49
C ALA A 29 3.93 -6.36 48.75
N GLY A 30 3.84 -7.65 49.08
CA GLY A 30 4.83 -8.32 49.94
C GLY A 30 4.35 -8.96 51.24
N ILE A 31 3.06 -9.01 51.56
CA ILE A 31 2.61 -9.70 52.79
C ILE A 31 2.56 -11.22 52.55
N GLY A 32 3.48 -11.96 53.18
CA GLY A 32 3.49 -13.42 53.12
C GLY A 32 2.15 -14.01 53.61
N ARG A 33 1.57 -14.96 52.85
CA ARG A 33 0.22 -15.55 53.10
C ARG A 33 -0.05 -15.99 54.54
N ASN A 34 0.98 -16.38 55.28
CA ASN A 34 0.87 -16.86 56.67
C ASN A 34 1.18 -15.80 57.75
N LYS A 35 1.57 -14.57 57.38
CA LYS A 35 1.82 -13.47 58.32
C LYS A 35 0.51 -12.91 58.89
N PRO A 36 0.55 -12.26 60.07
CA PRO A 36 -0.60 -11.53 60.61
C PRO A 36 -1.11 -10.50 59.59
N CYS A 37 -2.43 -10.40 59.46
CA CYS A 37 -3.07 -9.46 58.54
C CYS A 37 -2.95 -8.03 59.10
N PRO A 38 -2.57 -7.03 58.28
CA PRO A 38 -2.37 -5.65 58.74
C PRO A 38 -3.66 -4.91 59.14
N CYS A 39 -4.83 -5.50 58.92
CA CYS A 39 -6.11 -4.90 59.29
C CYS A 39 -6.43 -4.95 60.80
N GLY A 40 -5.48 -5.38 61.64
CA GLY A 40 -5.62 -5.38 63.10
C GLY A 40 -6.48 -6.50 63.70
N ARG A 41 -7.06 -7.39 62.87
CA ARG A 41 -7.98 -8.46 63.33
C ARG A 41 -7.31 -9.71 63.90
N GLY A 42 -5.98 -9.73 64.08
CA GLY A 42 -5.23 -10.85 64.66
C GLY A 42 -5.19 -12.16 63.84
N LYS A 43 -5.77 -12.21 62.64
CA LYS A 43 -5.81 -13.40 61.76
C LYS A 43 -4.64 -13.42 60.78
N LYS A 44 -4.25 -14.61 60.28
CA LYS A 44 -3.29 -14.75 59.15
C LYS A 44 -3.87 -14.10 57.88
N TYR A 45 -3.04 -13.45 57.07
CA TYR A 45 -3.46 -12.72 55.87
C TYR A 45 -4.37 -13.55 54.94
N LYS A 46 -3.99 -14.80 54.64
CA LYS A 46 -4.78 -15.73 53.80
C LYS A 46 -6.16 -16.14 54.34
N ARG A 47 -6.46 -15.87 55.61
CA ARG A 47 -7.75 -16.16 56.27
C ARG A 47 -8.48 -14.87 56.66
N CYS A 48 -8.07 -13.74 56.09
CA CYS A 48 -8.62 -12.41 56.36
C CYS A 48 -8.71 -11.62 55.04
N CYS A 49 -7.96 -10.52 54.90
CA CYS A 49 -7.98 -9.68 53.68
C CYS A 49 -7.37 -10.36 52.45
N GLY A 50 -6.60 -11.43 52.62
CA GLY A 50 -6.09 -12.28 51.55
C GLY A 50 -6.84 -13.60 51.40
N ASP A 51 -8.01 -13.74 52.03
CA ASP A 51 -8.91 -14.88 51.76
C ASP A 51 -9.65 -14.61 50.44
N PRO A 52 -9.48 -15.44 49.40
CA PRO A 52 -10.13 -15.23 48.11
C PRO A 52 -11.66 -15.26 48.18
N ARG A 53 -12.24 -15.76 49.27
CA ARG A 53 -13.69 -15.73 49.53
C ARG A 53 -14.19 -14.40 50.10
N ASN A 54 -13.27 -13.58 50.64
CA ASN A 54 -13.53 -12.22 51.12
C ASN A 54 -13.15 -11.16 50.09
N ALA A 55 -12.66 -11.56 48.90
CA ALA A 55 -12.62 -10.65 47.78
C ALA A 55 -14.05 -10.15 47.60
N LEU A 56 -14.25 -8.83 47.71
CA LEU A 56 -15.46 -8.19 47.21
C LEU A 56 -15.78 -8.85 45.86
N PRO A 57 -17.03 -9.27 45.60
CA PRO A 57 -17.37 -9.80 44.28
C PRO A 57 -16.77 -8.82 43.30
N ALA A 58 -15.87 -9.30 42.42
CA ALA A 58 -15.24 -8.46 41.42
C ALA A 58 -16.39 -7.69 40.83
N GLN A 59 -16.49 -6.39 41.16
CA GLN A 59 -17.54 -5.55 40.64
C GLN A 59 -17.42 -5.78 39.15
N ALA A 60 -18.47 -6.36 38.55
CA ALA A 60 -18.49 -6.63 37.13
C ALA A 60 -18.06 -5.30 36.50
N LEU A 61 -16.83 -5.25 35.98
CA LEU A 61 -16.36 -4.06 35.28
C LEU A 61 -17.47 -3.79 34.28
N PRO A 62 -18.14 -2.63 34.35
CA PRO A 62 -19.29 -2.39 33.50
C PRO A 62 -18.85 -2.71 32.08
N PHE A 63 -19.58 -3.63 31.43
CA PHE A 63 -19.36 -4.00 30.05
C PHE A 63 -19.63 -2.74 29.22
N ASP A 64 -18.59 -1.93 29.03
CA ASP A 64 -18.69 -0.66 28.32
C ASP A 64 -18.72 -0.99 26.83
N ILE A 65 -19.94 -1.18 26.31
CA ILE A 65 -20.21 -1.46 24.90
C ILE A 65 -19.55 -0.38 24.02
N ALA A 66 -19.53 0.89 24.46
CA ALA A 66 -18.91 1.97 23.71
C ALA A 66 -17.38 1.82 23.67
N ALA A 67 -16.74 1.39 24.76
CA ALA A 67 -15.30 1.09 24.76
C ALA A 67 -14.94 -0.12 23.90
N ILE A 68 -15.79 -1.16 23.87
CA ILE A 68 -15.61 -2.33 22.99
C ILE A 68 -15.75 -1.92 21.53
N ASP A 69 -16.78 -1.16 21.17
CA ASP A 69 -16.99 -0.67 19.82
C ASP A 69 -15.85 0.24 19.37
N GLN A 70 -15.37 1.13 20.24
CA GLN A 70 -14.20 1.96 19.95
C GLN A 70 -12.94 1.11 19.73
N ALA A 71 -12.69 0.11 20.58
CA ALA A 71 -11.57 -0.81 20.40
C ALA A 71 -11.66 -1.61 19.09
N ARG A 72 -12.88 -2.02 18.70
CA ARG A 72 -13.15 -2.70 17.42
C ARG A 72 -12.83 -1.80 16.24
N ARG A 73 -13.32 -0.55 16.21
CA ARG A 73 -13.03 0.42 15.14
C ARG A 73 -11.55 0.74 15.04
N GLN A 74 -10.85 0.84 16.17
CA GLN A 74 -9.40 1.04 16.20
C GLN A 74 -8.61 -0.18 15.72
N ALA A 75 -9.08 -1.40 15.99
CA ALA A 75 -8.49 -2.62 15.45
C ALA A 75 -8.68 -2.71 13.93
N GLU A 76 -9.88 -2.39 13.45
CA GLU A 76 -10.22 -2.33 12.03
C GLU A 76 -9.36 -1.31 11.28
N ALA A 77 -9.23 -0.07 11.80
CA ALA A 77 -8.38 0.95 11.19
C ALA A 77 -6.90 0.55 11.15
N ARG A 78 -6.39 -0.09 12.21
CA ARG A 78 -5.02 -0.65 12.21
C ARG A 78 -4.85 -1.73 11.14
N GLN A 79 -5.82 -2.64 11.00
CA GLN A 79 -5.77 -3.68 9.99
C GLN A 79 -5.86 -3.12 8.56
N THR A 80 -6.74 -2.15 8.31
CA THR A 80 -6.89 -1.46 7.02
C THR A 80 -5.59 -0.74 6.64
N ARG A 81 -5.04 0.06 7.56
CA ARG A 81 -3.77 0.76 7.33
C ARG A 81 -2.61 -0.20 7.11
N ARG A 82 -2.52 -1.29 7.89
CA ARG A 82 -1.51 -2.34 7.67
C ARG A 82 -1.61 -2.91 6.26
N ARG A 83 -2.81 -3.20 5.77
CA ARG A 83 -3.02 -3.68 4.39
C ARG A 83 -2.60 -2.62 3.35
N GLN A 84 -2.96 -1.36 3.56
CA GLN A 84 -2.53 -0.26 2.68
C GLN A 84 -1.01 -0.08 2.63
N GLN A 85 -0.30 -0.34 3.74
CA GLN A 85 1.16 -0.22 3.80
C GLN A 85 1.88 -1.47 3.28
N GLN A 86 1.46 -2.65 3.74
CA GLN A 86 2.21 -3.91 3.57
C GLN A 86 1.67 -4.79 2.43
N GLY A 87 0.50 -4.47 1.87
CA GLY A 87 -0.20 -5.30 0.90
C GLY A 87 -1.17 -6.29 1.54
N LEU A 88 -1.78 -7.09 0.66
CA LEU A 88 -2.79 -8.11 1.00
C LEU A 88 -2.17 -9.46 1.40
N GLY A 89 -0.84 -9.58 1.27
CA GLY A 89 -0.09 -10.74 1.68
C GLY A 89 -0.01 -10.96 3.21
N ARG A 90 0.86 -11.88 3.60
CA ARG A 90 1.19 -12.15 5.01
C ARG A 90 1.77 -10.87 5.64
N PRO A 91 1.25 -10.46 6.82
CA PRO A 91 1.75 -9.29 7.52
C PRO A 91 3.18 -9.49 7.99
N ILE A 92 3.89 -8.40 8.25
CA ILE A 92 5.17 -8.44 8.95
C ILE A 92 4.92 -8.95 10.38
N PHE A 93 5.55 -10.08 10.72
CA PHE A 93 5.50 -10.65 12.06
C PHE A 93 6.71 -10.20 12.86
N SER A 94 6.46 -9.38 13.88
CA SER A 94 7.50 -8.77 14.70
C SER A 94 7.05 -8.57 16.14
N ALA A 95 7.99 -8.66 17.09
CA ALA A 95 7.77 -8.39 18.50
C ALA A 95 9.00 -7.72 19.13
N ALA A 96 8.79 -6.91 20.17
CA ALA A 96 9.87 -6.40 21.01
C ALA A 96 9.93 -7.26 22.29
N VAL A 97 11.05 -7.92 22.54
CA VAL A 97 11.25 -8.83 23.67
C VAL A 97 12.61 -8.56 24.29
N ALA A 98 12.66 -8.32 25.61
CA ALA A 98 13.90 -8.11 26.36
C ALA A 98 14.86 -7.04 25.77
N GLY A 99 14.31 -5.98 25.16
CA GLY A 99 15.10 -4.91 24.54
C GLY A 99 15.57 -5.20 23.11
N GLU A 100 15.21 -6.36 22.55
CA GLU A 100 15.50 -6.71 21.16
C GLU A 100 14.24 -6.74 20.30
N ARG A 101 14.41 -6.41 19.03
CA ARG A 101 13.40 -6.56 18.00
C ARG A 101 13.56 -7.93 17.36
N ILE A 102 12.53 -8.77 17.45
CA ILE A 102 12.45 -10.08 16.79
C ILE A 102 11.56 -9.96 15.55
N VAL A 103 12.02 -10.49 14.41
CA VAL A 103 11.29 -10.51 13.14
C VAL A 103 11.26 -11.94 12.59
N THR A 104 10.09 -12.40 12.18
CA THR A 104 9.94 -13.72 11.55
C THR A 104 9.98 -13.61 10.04
N VAL A 105 10.79 -14.45 9.38
CA VAL A 105 10.82 -14.60 7.93
C VAL A 105 10.57 -16.05 7.57
N GLY A 106 9.35 -16.35 7.10
CA GLY A 106 8.94 -17.72 6.81
C GLY A 106 8.98 -18.56 8.08
N LYS A 107 9.92 -19.51 8.16
CA LYS A 107 10.16 -20.38 9.33
C LYS A 107 11.38 -19.95 10.17
N ARG A 108 12.05 -18.85 9.80
CA ARG A 108 13.28 -18.36 10.45
C ARG A 108 12.98 -17.17 11.35
N LEU A 109 13.73 -17.06 12.45
CA LEU A 109 13.68 -15.93 13.38
C LEU A 109 14.97 -15.13 13.29
N TYR A 110 14.83 -13.82 13.22
CA TYR A 110 15.90 -12.83 13.19
C TYR A 110 15.70 -11.90 14.39
N HIS A 111 16.79 -11.46 15.03
CA HIS A 111 16.71 -10.52 16.15
C HIS A 111 17.87 -9.54 16.15
N SER A 112 17.62 -8.32 16.64
CA SER A 112 18.64 -7.31 16.90
C SER A 112 18.10 -6.23 17.85
N PRO A 113 18.93 -5.70 18.77
CA PRO A 113 18.57 -4.52 19.54
C PRO A 113 18.62 -3.21 18.72
N LYS A 114 19.18 -3.27 17.49
CA LYS A 114 19.37 -2.08 16.63
C LYS A 114 18.22 -1.80 15.68
N TRP A 115 17.24 -2.70 15.57
CA TRP A 115 16.12 -2.52 14.63
C TRP A 115 14.99 -1.73 15.26
N VAL A 116 15.01 -0.42 15.01
CA VAL A 116 13.93 0.49 15.40
C VAL A 116 12.87 0.55 14.31
N THR A 117 13.30 0.60 13.05
CA THR A 117 12.45 0.64 11.85
C THR A 117 12.51 -0.68 11.08
N PHE A 118 11.52 -0.91 10.23
CA PHE A 118 11.57 -2.06 9.30
C PHE A 118 12.72 -1.91 8.29
N HIS A 119 13.10 -0.68 7.93
CA HIS A 119 14.24 -0.42 7.05
C HIS A 119 15.58 -0.86 7.67
N ASP A 120 15.75 -0.69 8.99
CA ASP A 120 16.93 -1.20 9.70
C ASP A 120 17.07 -2.72 9.57
N PHE A 121 15.94 -3.42 9.77
CA PHE A 121 15.87 -4.87 9.59
C PHE A 121 16.16 -5.26 8.14
N LEU A 122 15.51 -4.63 7.16
CA LEU A 122 15.68 -4.95 5.74
C LEU A 122 17.14 -4.82 5.29
N ARG A 123 17.84 -3.79 5.75
CA ARG A 123 19.26 -3.59 5.46
C ARG A 123 20.11 -4.77 5.93
N ASP A 124 19.98 -5.12 7.21
CA ASP A 124 20.77 -6.19 7.81
C ASP A 124 20.36 -7.56 7.23
N TYR A 125 19.06 -7.75 6.98
CA TYR A 125 18.49 -8.96 6.39
C TYR A 125 19.03 -9.24 5.00
N LEU A 126 19.06 -8.24 4.10
CA LEU A 126 19.57 -8.45 2.73
C LEU A 126 21.06 -8.78 2.73
N LEU A 127 21.86 -8.02 3.48
CA LEU A 127 23.32 -8.25 3.58
C LEU A 127 23.64 -9.62 4.18
N GLY A 128 22.88 -10.05 5.19
CA GLY A 128 22.99 -11.39 5.76
C GLY A 128 22.57 -12.47 4.76
N SER A 129 21.49 -12.25 4.03
CA SER A 129 20.91 -13.22 3.08
C SER A 129 21.77 -13.41 1.83
N LEU A 130 22.49 -12.39 1.37
CA LEU A 130 23.50 -12.52 0.30
C LEU A 130 24.76 -13.29 0.76
N GLY A 131 24.89 -13.53 2.06
CA GLY A 131 26.06 -14.13 2.70
C GLY A 131 26.98 -13.05 3.26
N ALA A 132 27.30 -13.14 4.55
CA ALA A 132 28.13 -12.16 5.23
C ALA A 132 29.54 -12.08 4.62
N ASP A 133 30.15 -13.22 4.32
CA ASP A 133 31.50 -13.29 3.73
C ASP A 133 31.53 -12.66 2.34
N TRP A 134 30.55 -12.98 1.50
CA TRP A 134 30.41 -12.38 0.16
C TRP A 134 30.20 -10.87 0.25
N SER A 135 29.28 -10.41 1.10
CA SER A 135 29.03 -8.98 1.30
C SER A 135 30.26 -8.23 1.83
N ASN A 136 31.03 -8.85 2.74
CA ASN A 136 32.27 -8.29 3.27
C ASN A 136 33.37 -8.22 2.21
N ALA A 137 33.53 -9.27 1.42
CA ALA A 137 34.49 -9.30 0.31
C ALA A 137 34.17 -8.21 -0.73
N GLU A 138 32.90 -8.06 -1.12
CA GLU A 138 32.47 -6.99 -2.02
C GLU A 138 32.72 -5.60 -1.43
N ARG A 139 32.47 -5.40 -0.13
CA ARG A 139 32.74 -4.13 0.55
C ARG A 139 34.21 -3.75 0.59
N ALA A 140 35.12 -4.73 0.60
CA ALA A 140 36.56 -4.48 0.58
C ALA A 140 37.07 -3.97 -0.78
N LYS A 141 36.33 -4.20 -1.87
CA LYS A 141 36.71 -3.73 -3.21
C LYS A 141 36.54 -2.21 -3.36
N PRO A 142 37.30 -1.57 -4.27
CA PRO A 142 37.03 -0.20 -4.72
C PRO A 142 35.59 -0.05 -5.23
N LEU A 143 34.96 1.12 -5.02
CA LEU A 143 33.54 1.33 -5.32
C LEU A 143 33.13 0.94 -6.75
N ALA A 144 33.99 1.21 -7.73
CA ALA A 144 33.75 0.90 -9.14
C ALA A 144 33.75 -0.61 -9.46
N GLU A 145 34.45 -1.41 -8.65
CA GLU A 145 34.59 -2.86 -8.82
C GLU A 145 33.59 -3.67 -7.98
N ARG A 146 32.82 -2.99 -7.12
CA ARG A 146 31.80 -3.64 -6.30
C ARG A 146 30.63 -4.08 -7.17
N HIS A 147 30.05 -5.22 -6.80
CA HIS A 147 28.76 -5.64 -7.31
C HIS A 147 27.70 -4.53 -7.16
N GLN A 148 26.78 -4.43 -8.13
CA GLN A 148 25.80 -3.34 -8.24
C GLN A 148 25.00 -3.11 -6.94
N VAL A 149 24.59 -4.17 -6.25
CA VAL A 149 23.88 -4.10 -4.96
C VAL A 149 24.71 -3.38 -3.89
N LEU A 150 26.03 -3.61 -3.85
CA LEU A 150 26.92 -2.98 -2.87
C LEU A 150 27.32 -1.56 -3.29
N ARG A 151 27.22 -1.21 -4.58
CA ARG A 151 27.27 0.18 -5.05
C ARG A 151 26.05 0.97 -4.59
N TRP A 152 24.85 0.40 -4.73
CA TRP A 152 23.62 0.99 -4.16
C TRP A 152 23.74 1.17 -2.65
N TYR A 153 24.20 0.14 -1.93
CA TYR A 153 24.39 0.22 -0.49
C TYR A 153 25.36 1.34 -0.08
N ALA A 154 26.51 1.46 -0.75
CA ALA A 154 27.50 2.48 -0.44
C ALA A 154 26.95 3.90 -0.67
N GLN A 155 26.24 4.12 -1.78
CA GLN A 155 25.60 5.41 -2.06
C GLN A 155 24.47 5.70 -1.07
N ALA A 156 23.62 4.71 -0.76
CA ALA A 156 22.54 4.85 0.22
C ALA A 156 23.04 5.25 1.62
N VAL A 157 24.18 4.69 2.06
CA VAL A 157 24.82 5.08 3.32
C VAL A 157 25.37 6.51 3.25
N ALA A 158 25.96 6.90 2.11
CA ALA A 158 26.44 8.26 1.91
C ALA A 158 25.29 9.29 1.92
N ASP A 159 24.17 8.97 1.25
CA ASP A 159 22.97 9.82 1.16
C ASP A 159 22.28 9.99 2.51
N ALA A 160 22.28 8.95 3.36
CA ALA A 160 21.67 9.01 4.68
C ALA A 160 22.51 9.76 5.73
N ARG A 161 23.84 9.83 5.54
CA ARG A 161 24.79 10.39 6.51
C ARG A 161 24.52 11.85 6.91
N PRO A 162 24.12 12.78 6.02
CA PRO A 162 23.82 14.16 6.41
C PRO A 162 22.62 14.30 7.37
N PHE A 163 21.75 13.28 7.41
CA PHE A 163 20.54 13.31 8.23
C PHE A 163 20.70 12.62 9.58
N THR A 164 21.78 11.85 9.78
CA THR A 164 21.96 11.06 11.01
C THR A 164 22.01 11.97 12.23
N ASN A 165 21.01 11.82 13.10
CA ASN A 165 20.97 12.48 14.40
C ASN A 165 21.52 11.56 15.50
N THR A 166 21.99 12.16 16.60
CA THR A 166 22.54 11.42 17.75
C THR A 166 21.48 10.79 18.65
N VAL A 167 20.20 11.12 18.46
CA VAL A 167 19.08 10.63 19.28
C VAL A 167 17.89 10.28 18.37
N GLY A 168 17.35 9.07 18.53
CA GLY A 168 16.07 8.65 17.92
C GLY A 168 16.14 8.21 16.46
N VAL A 169 14.97 8.22 15.80
CA VAL A 169 14.82 7.85 14.39
C VAL A 169 15.12 9.05 13.50
N THR A 170 15.90 8.82 12.45
CA THR A 170 16.21 9.81 11.42
C THR A 170 15.25 9.69 10.26
N SER A 171 14.80 10.83 9.70
CA SER A 171 14.03 10.88 8.46
C SER A 171 14.83 11.63 7.40
N GLY A 172 14.71 11.20 6.14
CA GLY A 172 15.42 11.77 5.01
C GLY A 172 14.78 11.38 3.67
N PRO A 173 15.22 12.00 2.56
CA PRO A 173 14.70 11.70 1.24
C PRO A 173 15.01 10.26 0.81
N MET A 174 14.05 9.62 0.14
CA MET A 174 14.22 8.29 -0.44
C MET A 174 14.92 8.41 -1.80
N THR A 175 16.26 8.52 -1.80
CA THR A 175 17.06 8.57 -3.03
C THR A 175 16.94 7.27 -3.85
N GLY A 176 17.29 7.30 -5.14
CA GLY A 176 17.27 6.12 -5.99
C GLY A 176 18.14 4.96 -5.47
N ALA A 177 19.29 5.26 -4.86
CA ALA A 177 20.15 4.27 -4.22
C ALA A 177 19.48 3.59 -3.02
N ILE A 178 18.89 4.38 -2.11
CA ILE A 178 18.14 3.86 -0.95
C ILE A 178 16.97 3.02 -1.44
N ARG A 179 16.21 3.52 -2.43
CA ARG A 179 15.04 2.86 -3.00
C ARG A 179 15.40 1.53 -3.66
N ALA A 180 16.45 1.49 -4.47
CA ALA A 180 16.90 0.28 -5.16
C ALA A 180 17.31 -0.81 -4.15
N PHE A 181 18.10 -0.43 -3.15
CA PHE A 181 18.59 -1.35 -2.13
C PHE A 181 17.46 -1.88 -1.23
N LEU A 182 16.61 -1.00 -0.71
CA LEU A 182 15.50 -1.40 0.18
C LEU A 182 14.40 -2.16 -0.56
N ASN A 183 14.11 -1.85 -1.83
CA ASN A 183 13.15 -2.65 -2.60
C ASN A 183 13.67 -4.07 -2.82
N LEU A 184 14.94 -4.23 -3.19
CA LEU A 184 15.52 -5.57 -3.32
C LEU A 184 15.43 -6.34 -1.99
N ALA A 185 15.78 -5.68 -0.89
CA ALA A 185 15.68 -6.27 0.44
C ALA A 185 14.24 -6.70 0.77
N TYR A 186 13.27 -5.83 0.48
CA TYR A 186 11.86 -6.10 0.75
C TYR A 186 11.30 -7.19 -0.17
N ASN A 187 11.68 -7.22 -1.44
CA ASN A 187 11.27 -8.27 -2.37
C ASN A 187 11.76 -9.64 -1.90
N ILE A 188 13.03 -9.76 -1.50
CA ILE A 188 13.58 -11.01 -0.94
C ILE A 188 12.88 -11.39 0.36
N TYR A 189 12.62 -10.41 1.25
CA TYR A 189 11.83 -10.65 2.46
C TYR A 189 10.45 -11.20 2.12
N LEU A 190 9.71 -10.57 1.19
CA LEU A 190 8.38 -10.99 0.80
C LEU A 190 8.40 -12.42 0.25
N ILE A 191 9.31 -12.72 -0.67
CA ILE A 191 9.45 -14.05 -1.27
C ILE A 191 9.74 -15.10 -0.19
N ALA A 192 10.72 -14.86 0.69
CA ALA A 192 11.07 -15.79 1.75
C ALA A 192 9.97 -15.94 2.82
N HIS A 193 9.21 -14.87 3.07
CA HIS A 193 8.21 -14.81 4.13
C HIS A 193 6.88 -15.49 3.75
N HIS A 194 6.57 -15.59 2.46
CA HIS A 194 5.29 -16.12 1.98
C HIS A 194 5.36 -17.62 1.65
N GLY A 195 4.45 -18.41 2.25
CA GLY A 195 4.37 -19.85 2.03
C GLY A 195 5.67 -20.57 2.38
N ASP A 196 6.12 -21.47 1.48
CA ASP A 196 7.42 -22.15 1.53
C ASP A 196 8.47 -21.45 0.63
N GLY A 197 8.32 -20.14 0.40
CA GLY A 197 9.12 -19.35 -0.55
C GLY A 197 10.59 -19.16 -0.19
N GLN A 198 11.09 -19.73 0.91
CA GLN A 198 12.52 -19.68 1.26
C GLN A 198 13.40 -20.32 0.18
N ALA A 199 12.97 -21.46 -0.41
CA ALA A 199 13.74 -22.11 -1.47
C ALA A 199 13.83 -21.23 -2.73
N MET A 200 12.74 -20.52 -3.06
CA MET A 200 12.71 -19.54 -4.16
C MET A 200 13.62 -18.35 -3.86
N ALA A 201 13.60 -17.83 -2.63
CA ALA A 201 14.49 -16.75 -2.21
C ALA A 201 15.98 -17.16 -2.31
N ASP A 202 16.33 -18.38 -1.91
CA ASP A 202 17.71 -18.88 -1.97
C ASP A 202 18.22 -18.99 -3.43
N ILE A 203 17.35 -19.39 -4.37
CA ILE A 203 17.66 -19.40 -5.81
C ILE A 203 17.91 -17.98 -6.32
N TYR A 204 17.03 -17.03 -6.01
CA TYR A 204 17.24 -15.63 -6.40
C TYR A 204 18.50 -15.04 -5.79
N LEU A 205 18.77 -15.26 -4.51
CA LEU A 205 19.99 -14.79 -3.83
C LEU A 205 21.27 -15.34 -4.47
N LYS A 206 21.23 -16.57 -5.00
CA LYS A 206 22.35 -17.11 -5.79
C LYS A 206 22.51 -16.37 -7.12
N ARG A 207 21.43 -16.15 -7.87
CA ARG A 207 21.44 -15.46 -9.18
C ARG A 207 21.78 -13.97 -9.06
N LEU A 208 21.34 -13.32 -7.99
CA LEU A 208 21.60 -11.91 -7.67
C LEU A 208 23.06 -11.60 -7.33
N ARG A 209 23.90 -12.62 -7.11
CA ARG A 209 25.35 -12.47 -6.92
C ARG A 209 26.13 -12.58 -8.24
N ALA A 210 25.45 -12.80 -9.36
CA ALA A 210 26.10 -12.92 -10.65
C ALA A 210 26.81 -11.60 -11.03
N THR A 211 28.07 -11.71 -11.46
CA THR A 211 28.84 -10.56 -11.95
C THR A 211 28.43 -10.10 -13.34
N ARG A 212 27.67 -10.92 -14.08
CA ARG A 212 27.18 -10.62 -15.42
C ARG A 212 25.89 -9.80 -15.33
N ASP A 213 25.90 -8.61 -15.89
CA ASP A 213 24.80 -7.64 -15.75
C ASP A 213 23.44 -8.18 -16.20
N ASP A 214 23.38 -8.89 -17.33
CA ASP A 214 22.13 -9.49 -17.83
C ASP A 214 21.53 -10.51 -16.86
N ALA A 215 22.37 -11.33 -16.22
CA ALA A 215 21.94 -12.34 -15.26
C ALA A 215 21.47 -11.70 -13.95
N PHE A 216 22.18 -10.68 -13.47
CA PHE A 216 21.76 -9.89 -12.30
C PHE A 216 20.43 -9.17 -12.56
N ILE A 217 20.32 -8.46 -13.69
CA ILE A 217 19.14 -7.69 -14.08
C ILE A 217 17.92 -8.60 -14.30
N GLY A 218 18.10 -9.77 -14.92
CA GLY A 218 17.05 -10.79 -15.01
C GLY A 218 16.50 -11.17 -13.63
N ALA A 219 17.38 -11.63 -12.74
CA ALA A 219 17.01 -12.04 -11.39
C ALA A 219 16.40 -10.90 -10.56
N LEU A 220 16.92 -9.68 -10.70
CA LEU A 220 16.39 -8.49 -10.03
C LEU A 220 14.92 -8.27 -10.38
N PHE A 221 14.57 -8.23 -11.66
CA PHE A 221 13.20 -7.93 -12.08
C PHE A 221 12.23 -9.09 -11.88
N GLU A 222 12.72 -10.33 -11.84
CA GLU A 222 11.95 -11.47 -11.34
C GLU A 222 11.53 -11.29 -9.88
N THR A 223 12.40 -10.75 -9.02
CA THR A 223 12.01 -10.45 -7.62
C THR A 223 10.95 -9.36 -7.53
N TYR A 224 10.98 -8.34 -8.40
CA TYR A 224 9.95 -7.30 -8.46
C TYR A 224 8.60 -7.88 -8.89
N ALA A 225 8.60 -8.72 -9.94
CA ALA A 225 7.38 -9.41 -10.39
C ALA A 225 6.80 -10.26 -9.26
N ALA A 226 7.59 -11.14 -8.65
CA ALA A 226 7.14 -11.99 -7.55
C ALA A 226 6.59 -11.16 -6.37
N ALA A 227 7.28 -10.10 -5.98
CA ALA A 227 6.84 -9.21 -4.91
C ALA A 227 5.52 -8.48 -5.25
N ALA A 228 5.30 -8.08 -6.50
CA ALA A 228 4.05 -7.45 -6.94
C ALA A 228 2.85 -8.38 -6.73
N PHE A 229 2.96 -9.64 -7.15
CA PHE A 229 1.93 -10.65 -6.94
C PHE A 229 1.69 -10.96 -5.45
N LEU A 230 2.75 -11.10 -4.65
CA LEU A 230 2.62 -11.34 -3.20
C LEU A 230 1.94 -10.17 -2.48
N LYS A 231 2.27 -8.92 -2.83
CA LYS A 231 1.59 -7.73 -2.29
C LYS A 231 0.12 -7.67 -2.72
N ALA A 232 -0.21 -8.17 -3.90
CA ALA A 232 -1.58 -8.30 -4.39
C ALA A 232 -2.35 -9.46 -3.72
N GLY A 233 -1.69 -10.29 -2.91
CA GLY A 233 -2.30 -11.39 -2.16
C GLY A 233 -2.30 -12.73 -2.89
N PHE A 234 -1.61 -12.86 -4.03
CA PHE A 234 -1.43 -14.15 -4.70
C PHE A 234 -0.51 -15.07 -3.90
N THR A 235 -0.68 -16.37 -4.07
CA THR A 235 0.30 -17.37 -3.65
C THR A 235 1.15 -17.81 -4.84
N LEU A 236 2.44 -18.02 -4.63
CA LEU A 236 3.39 -18.37 -5.71
C LEU A 236 3.87 -19.81 -5.59
N SER A 237 4.05 -20.46 -6.73
CA SER A 237 4.72 -21.77 -6.86
C SER A 237 5.82 -21.68 -7.93
N TYR A 238 7.05 -22.09 -7.60
CA TYR A 238 8.20 -21.93 -8.48
C TYR A 238 8.39 -23.16 -9.39
N GLU A 239 8.39 -22.96 -10.71
CA GLU A 239 8.40 -24.08 -11.67
C GLU A 239 9.80 -24.66 -11.95
N GLU A 240 10.89 -23.88 -11.81
CA GLU A 240 12.24 -24.36 -12.16
C GLU A 240 12.70 -25.60 -11.36
N THR A 241 12.09 -25.87 -10.21
CA THR A 241 12.41 -27.06 -9.41
C THR A 241 11.85 -28.36 -9.99
N ARG A 242 10.96 -28.29 -11.00
CA ARG A 242 10.15 -29.44 -11.45
C ARG A 242 10.57 -30.05 -12.78
N ARG A 243 11.26 -29.33 -13.67
CA ARG A 243 11.64 -29.85 -15.02
C ARG A 243 12.98 -29.29 -15.49
N ARG A 244 13.90 -30.16 -15.91
CA ARG A 244 15.26 -29.82 -16.38
C ARG A 244 15.40 -29.67 -17.90
N SER A 245 14.37 -29.97 -18.70
CA SER A 245 14.50 -30.11 -20.16
C SER A 245 13.68 -29.13 -21.01
N ASP A 246 12.71 -28.41 -20.44
CA ASP A 246 11.88 -27.44 -21.17
C ASP A 246 11.99 -26.05 -20.54
N SER A 247 11.96 -24.98 -21.34
CA SER A 247 11.96 -23.61 -20.83
C SER A 247 10.64 -23.30 -20.13
N CYS A 248 10.59 -23.43 -18.80
CA CYS A 248 9.42 -23.09 -17.99
C CYS A 248 9.29 -21.57 -17.78
N VAL A 249 8.10 -21.13 -17.38
CA VAL A 249 7.88 -19.77 -16.89
C VAL A 249 8.53 -19.59 -15.53
N GLU A 250 8.66 -18.34 -15.06
CA GLU A 250 9.36 -18.04 -13.81
C GLU A 250 8.59 -18.60 -12.59
N PHE A 251 7.28 -18.40 -12.52
CA PHE A 251 6.44 -18.96 -11.46
C PHE A 251 4.97 -19.04 -11.86
N VAL A 252 4.21 -19.85 -11.12
CA VAL A 252 2.75 -19.86 -11.17
C VAL A 252 2.20 -19.04 -10.02
N ALA A 253 1.39 -18.03 -10.34
CA ALA A 253 0.63 -17.25 -9.36
C ALA A 253 -0.79 -17.81 -9.25
N THR A 254 -1.28 -18.03 -8.04
CA THR A 254 -2.64 -18.53 -7.78
C THR A 254 -3.45 -17.47 -7.04
N TRP A 255 -4.63 -17.15 -7.57
CA TRP A 255 -5.56 -16.22 -6.94
C TRP A 255 -6.37 -16.93 -5.85
N PRO A 256 -6.23 -16.55 -4.56
CA PRO A 256 -6.78 -17.37 -3.47
C PRO A 256 -8.31 -17.44 -3.45
N LYS A 257 -9.02 -16.47 -4.01
CA LYS A 257 -10.49 -16.41 -3.91
C LYS A 257 -11.18 -17.45 -4.82
N THR A 258 -10.60 -17.75 -5.97
CA THR A 258 -11.19 -18.63 -7.00
C THR A 258 -10.33 -19.86 -7.30
N GLY A 259 -9.05 -19.85 -6.92
CA GLY A 259 -8.09 -20.87 -7.29
C GLY A 259 -7.55 -20.73 -8.71
N GLU A 260 -7.91 -19.67 -9.44
CA GLU A 260 -7.37 -19.40 -10.78
C GLU A 260 -5.85 -19.29 -10.76
N GLN A 261 -5.20 -19.90 -11.74
CA GLN A 261 -3.76 -19.99 -11.86
C GLN A 261 -3.26 -19.24 -13.09
N PHE A 262 -2.10 -18.61 -12.95
CA PHE A 262 -1.49 -17.77 -13.96
C PHE A 262 -0.02 -18.15 -14.13
N SER A 263 0.38 -18.45 -15.36
CA SER A 263 1.78 -18.70 -15.71
C SER A 263 2.48 -17.39 -15.97
N VAL A 264 3.39 -16.99 -15.08
CA VAL A 264 4.05 -15.68 -15.09
C VAL A 264 5.44 -15.78 -15.66
N GLU A 265 5.66 -15.14 -16.80
CA GLU A 265 6.96 -15.01 -17.45
C GLU A 265 7.50 -13.59 -17.28
N VAL A 266 8.76 -13.45 -16.90
CA VAL A 266 9.40 -12.15 -16.69
C VAL A 266 10.48 -11.93 -17.73
N LYS A 267 10.45 -10.76 -18.38
CA LYS A 267 11.48 -10.31 -19.31
C LYS A 267 11.98 -8.95 -18.89
N SER A 268 13.29 -8.75 -18.93
CA SER A 268 13.90 -7.44 -18.72
C SER A 268 14.71 -7.00 -19.92
N ARG A 269 14.75 -5.69 -20.13
CA ARG A 269 15.73 -5.04 -21.00
C ARG A 269 17.03 -4.86 -20.23
N VAL A 270 18.10 -5.43 -20.78
CA VAL A 270 19.46 -5.22 -20.31
C VAL A 270 20.05 -4.08 -21.14
N HIS A 271 20.46 -3.01 -20.48
CA HIS A 271 21.18 -1.92 -21.13
C HIS A 271 22.61 -2.39 -21.41
N SER A 272 22.95 -2.62 -22.68
CA SER A 272 24.37 -2.76 -23.05
C SER A 272 24.95 -1.35 -23.15
N ALA A 273 25.73 -0.93 -22.16
CA ALA A 273 26.46 0.35 -22.19
C ALA A 273 27.36 0.50 -23.43
N GLU A 274 27.67 -0.60 -24.13
CA GLU A 274 28.57 -0.66 -25.29
C GLU A 274 27.90 -0.44 -26.65
N ARG A 275 26.56 -0.44 -26.77
CA ARG A 275 25.91 -0.20 -28.08
C ARG A 275 25.67 1.29 -28.31
N GLY A 276 26.75 2.00 -28.64
CA GLY A 276 26.78 3.23 -29.44
C GLY A 276 25.99 4.42 -28.89
N GLN A 277 26.51 5.63 -29.11
CA GLN A 277 25.70 6.85 -29.03
C GLN A 277 24.39 6.61 -29.79
N ALA A 278 23.24 6.72 -29.10
CA ALA A 278 21.96 6.63 -29.77
C ALA A 278 21.90 7.74 -30.82
N GLU A 279 21.75 7.36 -32.10
CA GLU A 279 21.47 8.32 -33.16
C GLU A 279 20.19 9.08 -32.78
N TRP A 280 20.28 10.41 -32.78
CA TRP A 280 19.14 11.27 -32.59
C TRP A 280 18.43 11.47 -33.93
N PRO A 281 17.09 11.38 -33.98
CA PRO A 281 16.17 11.16 -32.85
C PRO A 281 16.03 9.67 -32.48
N VAL A 282 15.91 9.41 -31.18
CA VAL A 282 15.74 8.05 -30.65
C VAL A 282 14.34 7.54 -31.01
N ASP A 283 14.27 6.50 -31.83
CA ASP A 283 13.02 5.80 -32.12
C ASP A 283 12.50 5.11 -30.84
N GLU A 284 11.58 5.77 -30.14
CA GLU A 284 11.02 5.30 -28.87
C GLU A 284 10.33 3.95 -29.02
N VAL A 285 9.68 3.69 -30.16
CA VAL A 285 9.01 2.42 -30.46
C VAL A 285 10.05 1.30 -30.55
N ARG A 286 11.13 1.48 -31.31
CA ARG A 286 12.20 0.45 -31.38
C ARG A 286 13.01 0.31 -30.09
N ARG A 287 13.11 1.38 -29.28
CA ARG A 287 13.95 1.40 -28.08
C ARG A 287 13.49 0.45 -26.99
N LEU A 288 12.17 0.31 -26.77
CA LEU A 288 11.62 -0.45 -25.64
C LEU A 288 11.72 -1.97 -25.83
N ARG A 289 11.67 -2.45 -27.08
CA ARG A 289 11.72 -3.88 -27.46
C ARG A 289 10.59 -4.73 -26.87
N VAL A 290 9.46 -4.12 -26.49
CA VAL A 290 8.31 -4.79 -25.85
C VAL A 290 7.81 -5.93 -26.73
N GLY A 291 7.59 -5.69 -28.03
CA GLY A 291 7.06 -6.71 -28.92
C GLY A 291 7.97 -7.95 -29.01
N SER A 292 9.27 -7.75 -29.23
CA SER A 292 10.22 -8.88 -29.30
C SER A 292 10.33 -9.68 -27.99
N LYS A 293 10.13 -9.04 -26.84
CA LYS A 293 10.16 -9.69 -25.52
C LYS A 293 8.86 -10.44 -25.26
N LEU A 294 7.73 -9.87 -25.65
CA LEU A 294 6.42 -10.50 -25.57
C LEU A 294 6.39 -11.80 -26.39
N ALA A 295 6.80 -11.75 -27.67
CA ALA A 295 6.83 -12.95 -28.51
C ALA A 295 7.72 -14.07 -27.91
N LYS A 296 8.91 -13.71 -27.41
CA LYS A 296 9.81 -14.66 -26.72
C LYS A 296 9.27 -15.20 -25.41
N ALA A 297 8.41 -14.46 -24.72
CA ALA A 297 7.75 -14.92 -23.50
C ALA A 297 6.64 -15.92 -23.81
N LEU A 298 5.87 -15.66 -24.87
CA LEU A 298 4.74 -16.49 -25.29
C LEU A 298 5.18 -17.78 -26.01
N ASP A 299 6.38 -17.82 -26.59
CA ASP A 299 7.00 -19.04 -27.15
C ASP A 299 7.33 -20.11 -26.08
N LYS A 300 7.39 -19.74 -24.80
CA LYS A 300 7.61 -20.72 -23.72
C LYS A 300 6.36 -21.55 -23.48
N ALA A 301 6.54 -22.83 -23.19
CA ALA A 301 5.46 -23.69 -22.72
C ALA A 301 4.95 -23.22 -21.35
N ALA A 302 3.62 -23.16 -21.18
CA ALA A 302 3.02 -22.94 -19.87
C ALA A 302 1.62 -23.55 -19.80
N ALA A 303 1.22 -23.94 -18.58
CA ALA A 303 0.02 -24.73 -18.33
C ALA A 303 -1.23 -23.90 -18.02
N HIS A 304 -1.07 -22.60 -17.75
CA HIS A 304 -2.14 -21.73 -17.27
C HIS A 304 -2.23 -20.42 -18.05
N THR A 305 -3.24 -19.61 -17.74
CA THR A 305 -3.45 -18.27 -18.32
C THR A 305 -2.16 -17.45 -18.26
N ARG A 306 -1.79 -16.83 -19.39
CA ARG A 306 -0.49 -16.17 -19.53
C ARG A 306 -0.48 -14.79 -18.89
N VAL A 307 0.56 -14.53 -18.10
CA VAL A 307 0.92 -13.17 -17.67
C VAL A 307 2.37 -12.94 -18.04
N VAL A 308 2.64 -11.85 -18.76
CA VAL A 308 3.98 -11.47 -19.19
C VAL A 308 4.33 -10.14 -18.52
N MET A 309 5.38 -10.14 -17.69
CA MET A 309 5.93 -8.95 -17.07
C MET A 309 7.17 -8.51 -17.85
N ILE A 310 7.16 -7.29 -18.40
CA ILE A 310 8.23 -6.74 -19.22
C ILE A 310 8.77 -5.48 -18.56
N GLU A 311 9.97 -5.58 -17.99
CA GLU A 311 10.68 -4.40 -17.52
C GLU A 311 11.43 -3.75 -18.68
N ILE A 312 11.11 -2.48 -18.97
CA ILE A 312 11.79 -1.71 -20.02
C ILE A 312 13.08 -1.05 -19.53
N ASN A 313 13.23 -0.80 -18.23
CA ASN A 313 14.47 -0.30 -17.61
C ASN A 313 15.09 0.87 -18.39
N VAL A 314 14.34 1.98 -18.50
CA VAL A 314 14.73 3.21 -19.19
C VAL A 314 14.82 4.39 -18.21
N PRO A 315 15.64 5.42 -18.48
CA PRO A 315 15.80 6.56 -17.58
C PRO A 315 14.57 7.47 -17.49
N ASP A 316 13.62 7.31 -18.41
CA ASP A 316 12.43 8.15 -18.54
C ASP A 316 11.61 8.19 -17.25
N GLN A 317 11.25 9.40 -16.81
CA GLN A 317 10.32 9.65 -15.72
C GLN A 317 9.08 10.36 -16.27
N LEU A 318 7.90 9.87 -15.92
CA LEU A 318 6.63 10.49 -16.28
C LEU A 318 6.16 11.33 -15.10
N ASN A 319 5.80 12.57 -15.37
CA ASN A 319 5.42 13.56 -14.36
C ASN A 319 3.93 13.47 -13.96
N ALA A 320 3.09 12.82 -14.78
CA ALA A 320 1.65 12.67 -14.54
C ALA A 320 1.24 11.19 -14.57
N SER A 321 0.47 10.77 -13.57
CA SER A 321 -0.16 9.45 -13.56
C SER A 321 -1.40 9.44 -14.47
N GLY A 322 -1.59 8.37 -15.24
CA GLY A 322 -2.82 8.15 -16.01
C GLY A 322 -2.83 8.74 -17.42
N THR A 323 -1.74 9.36 -17.88
CA THR A 323 -1.60 9.73 -19.29
C THR A 323 -1.01 8.57 -20.10
N LEU A 324 -1.59 8.30 -21.29
CA LEU A 324 -1.03 7.39 -22.28
C LEU A 324 -0.08 8.17 -23.21
N GLU A 325 1.03 8.66 -22.66
CA GLU A 325 2.01 9.48 -23.38
C GLU A 325 3.44 9.01 -23.08
N GLY A 326 4.35 9.12 -24.06
CA GLY A 326 5.73 8.65 -23.95
C GLY A 326 5.82 7.13 -24.02
N TRP A 327 6.67 6.52 -23.18
CA TRP A 327 6.92 5.07 -23.23
C TRP A 327 5.66 4.19 -23.09
N PRO A 328 4.61 4.51 -22.29
CA PRO A 328 3.40 3.71 -22.23
C PRO A 328 2.65 3.66 -23.56
N ALA A 329 2.57 4.77 -24.30
CA ALA A 329 1.96 4.78 -25.63
C ALA A 329 2.76 3.91 -26.62
N ALA A 330 4.09 4.07 -26.62
CA ALA A 330 4.98 3.26 -27.47
C ALA A 330 4.97 1.76 -27.10
N ALA A 331 4.79 1.44 -25.82
CA ALA A 331 4.66 0.07 -25.34
C ALA A 331 3.30 -0.54 -25.75
N LEU A 332 2.22 0.22 -25.61
CA LEU A 332 0.88 -0.21 -26.03
C LEU A 332 0.84 -0.45 -27.54
N GLN A 333 1.38 0.47 -28.33
CA GLN A 333 1.49 0.31 -29.79
C GLN A 333 2.23 -0.98 -30.15
N GLN A 334 3.37 -1.26 -29.51
CA GLN A 334 4.12 -2.50 -29.74
C GLN A 334 3.38 -3.77 -29.33
N ILE A 335 2.48 -3.72 -28.35
CA ILE A 335 1.64 -4.86 -27.98
C ILE A 335 0.63 -5.11 -29.11
N ARG A 336 -0.03 -4.05 -29.59
CA ARG A 336 -1.04 -4.11 -30.67
C ARG A 336 -0.45 -4.55 -32.00
N ASP A 337 0.68 -3.97 -32.41
CA ASP A 337 1.38 -4.34 -33.65
C ASP A 337 1.80 -5.82 -33.65
N ASN A 338 2.01 -6.40 -32.48
CA ASN A 338 2.38 -7.79 -32.32
C ASN A 338 1.18 -8.76 -32.32
N GLU A 339 -0.07 -8.30 -32.35
CA GLU A 339 -1.21 -9.20 -32.28
C GLU A 339 -1.32 -10.10 -33.52
N GLY A 340 -0.65 -9.76 -34.63
CA GLY A 340 -0.49 -10.65 -35.79
C GLY A 340 0.64 -11.68 -35.67
N ALA A 341 1.45 -11.66 -34.60
CA ALA A 341 2.60 -12.53 -34.47
C ALA A 341 2.23 -14.01 -34.27
N THR A 342 3.07 -14.88 -34.83
CA THR A 342 2.96 -16.33 -34.76
C THR A 342 4.16 -16.95 -34.06
N ASP A 343 3.99 -18.17 -33.55
CA ASP A 343 5.07 -18.97 -33.01
C ASP A 343 5.91 -19.62 -34.13
N LYS A 344 6.88 -20.47 -33.76
CA LYS A 344 7.74 -21.17 -34.72
C LYS A 344 7.01 -22.18 -35.60
N ALA A 345 5.84 -22.68 -35.17
CA ALA A 345 4.99 -23.56 -35.95
C ALA A 345 4.08 -22.78 -36.91
N GLY A 346 4.04 -21.45 -36.81
CA GLY A 346 3.14 -20.59 -37.57
C GLY A 346 1.78 -20.40 -36.90
N ASP A 347 1.60 -20.93 -35.69
CA ASP A 347 0.35 -20.78 -34.95
C ASP A 347 0.26 -19.41 -34.28
N PRO A 348 -0.94 -18.81 -34.18
CA PRO A 348 -1.11 -17.52 -33.53
C PRO A 348 -0.70 -17.58 -32.04
N LEU A 349 0.09 -16.61 -31.55
CA LEU A 349 0.51 -16.58 -30.13
C LEU A 349 -0.69 -16.53 -29.14
N PRO A 350 -0.63 -17.23 -27.98
CA PRO A 350 -1.76 -17.29 -27.06
C PRO A 350 -2.09 -15.91 -26.45
N PRO A 351 -3.37 -15.65 -26.08
CA PRO A 351 -3.75 -14.42 -25.39
C PRO A 351 -3.06 -14.32 -24.03
N ALA A 352 -2.75 -13.10 -23.60
CA ALA A 352 -1.99 -12.85 -22.37
C ALA A 352 -2.31 -11.50 -21.74
N TYR A 353 -2.21 -11.44 -20.41
CA TYR A 353 -2.08 -10.17 -19.71
C TYR A 353 -0.62 -9.69 -19.81
N VAL A 354 -0.41 -8.46 -20.27
CA VAL A 354 0.92 -7.88 -20.44
C VAL A 354 1.07 -6.69 -19.49
N PHE A 355 2.06 -6.76 -18.62
CA PHE A 355 2.43 -5.69 -17.72
C PHE A 355 3.80 -5.17 -18.11
N VAL A 356 3.87 -3.92 -18.57
CA VAL A 356 5.13 -3.26 -18.91
C VAL A 356 5.50 -2.33 -17.76
N THR A 357 6.66 -2.52 -17.15
CA THR A 357 7.10 -1.76 -15.97
C THR A 357 8.37 -0.96 -16.23
N ASN A 358 8.51 0.16 -15.54
CA ASN A 358 9.74 0.95 -15.51
C ASN A 358 10.13 1.33 -14.07
N HIS A 359 11.33 0.93 -13.66
CA HIS A 359 11.97 1.29 -12.39
C HIS A 359 13.07 2.34 -12.62
N ALA A 360 12.68 3.57 -12.97
CA ALA A 360 13.60 4.63 -13.41
C ALA A 360 14.70 4.99 -12.39
N PHE A 361 14.46 4.75 -11.10
CA PHE A 361 15.44 5.00 -10.02
C PHE A 361 16.69 4.12 -10.11
N HIS A 362 16.72 3.08 -10.95
CA HIS A 362 17.95 2.35 -11.25
C HIS A 362 18.93 3.15 -12.12
N HIS A 363 18.45 4.16 -12.86
CA HIS A 363 19.25 5.06 -13.68
C HIS A 363 19.64 6.36 -12.98
N ASP A 364 18.86 6.78 -11.97
CA ASP A 364 19.12 7.98 -11.17
C ASP A 364 19.22 7.64 -9.67
N LEU A 365 20.41 7.20 -9.26
CA LEU A 365 20.66 6.78 -7.87
C LEU A 365 20.68 7.96 -6.88
N GLY A 366 21.01 9.17 -7.33
CA GLY A 366 21.05 10.37 -6.48
C GLY A 366 19.71 11.12 -6.43
N GLY A 367 18.84 10.90 -7.41
CA GLY A 367 17.54 11.54 -7.51
C GLY A 367 16.60 11.19 -6.38
N VAL A 368 15.78 12.17 -5.98
CA VAL A 368 14.69 12.03 -5.00
C VAL A 368 13.34 11.78 -5.69
N GLY A 369 13.32 11.82 -7.02
CA GLY A 369 12.20 11.44 -7.89
C GLY A 369 12.50 10.10 -8.58
N GLY A 370 11.57 9.16 -8.48
CA GLY A 370 11.77 7.81 -9.03
C GLY A 370 10.64 6.88 -8.61
N ASN A 371 9.58 6.86 -9.41
CA ASN A 371 8.41 6.03 -9.16
C ASN A 371 8.48 4.74 -9.97
N ILE A 372 7.86 3.69 -9.43
CA ILE A 372 7.55 2.50 -10.20
C ILE A 372 6.39 2.88 -11.12
N GLN A 373 6.58 2.69 -12.41
CA GLN A 373 5.55 2.96 -13.40
C GLN A 373 5.15 1.65 -14.06
N ALA A 374 3.87 1.52 -14.41
CA ALA A 374 3.35 0.32 -15.03
C ALA A 374 2.23 0.64 -16.03
N LEU A 375 2.26 -0.05 -17.16
CA LEU A 375 1.18 -0.18 -18.12
C LEU A 375 0.67 -1.62 -18.06
N ALA A 376 -0.65 -1.81 -17.98
CA ALA A 376 -1.28 -3.13 -18.06
C ALA A 376 -2.20 -3.16 -19.28
N ALA A 377 -1.99 -4.11 -20.19
CA ALA A 377 -2.80 -4.26 -21.39
C ALA A 377 -2.99 -5.74 -21.73
N GLY A 378 -4.11 -6.06 -22.39
CA GLY A 378 -4.37 -7.39 -22.89
C GLY A 378 -3.70 -7.58 -24.25
N PHE A 379 -3.07 -8.72 -24.49
CA PHE A 379 -2.63 -9.15 -25.81
C PHE A 379 -3.68 -10.10 -26.36
N ARG A 380 -4.35 -9.72 -27.46
CA ARG A 380 -5.50 -10.47 -28.01
C ARG A 380 -6.63 -10.65 -26.98
N MET A 381 -6.88 -9.60 -26.23
CA MET A 381 -8.01 -9.49 -25.30
C MET A 381 -8.65 -8.12 -25.53
N ASP A 382 -9.89 -8.10 -25.99
CA ASP A 382 -10.63 -6.90 -26.36
C ASP A 382 -11.28 -6.19 -25.16
N ASP A 383 -11.26 -6.84 -23.98
CA ASP A 383 -11.89 -6.35 -22.76
C ASP A 383 -10.93 -6.07 -21.59
N PHE A 384 -9.61 -6.01 -21.86
CA PHE A 384 -8.60 -5.64 -20.86
C PHE A 384 -7.54 -4.68 -21.40
N GLY A 385 -7.47 -3.47 -20.83
CA GLY A 385 -6.45 -2.48 -21.16
C GLY A 385 -6.95 -1.04 -21.05
N PRO A 386 -6.06 -0.04 -21.15
CA PRO A 386 -6.41 1.37 -21.03
C PRO A 386 -7.03 1.94 -22.31
N ASP A 387 -6.90 1.25 -23.44
CA ASP A 387 -7.47 1.60 -24.75
C ASP A 387 -8.82 0.92 -25.03
N VAL A 388 -9.31 0.12 -24.09
CA VAL A 388 -10.60 -0.57 -24.21
C VAL A 388 -11.75 0.43 -23.99
N ARG A 389 -12.73 0.39 -24.90
CA ARG A 389 -13.98 1.16 -24.77
C ARG A 389 -15.13 0.21 -24.42
N TYR A 390 -15.68 0.38 -23.22
CA TYR A 390 -16.82 -0.41 -22.76
C TYR A 390 -18.14 0.20 -23.22
N GLN A 391 -19.10 -0.66 -23.56
CA GLN A 391 -20.49 -0.23 -23.77
C GLN A 391 -21.17 -0.05 -22.42
N GLY A 392 -21.12 1.18 -21.91
CA GLY A 392 -21.75 1.57 -20.65
C GLY A 392 -21.08 0.98 -19.40
N TYR A 393 -21.65 1.32 -18.25
CA TYR A 393 -21.11 0.94 -16.94
C TYR A 393 -21.24 -0.57 -16.66
N ALA A 394 -22.28 -1.22 -17.20
CA ALA A 394 -22.44 -2.67 -17.14
C ALA A 394 -21.25 -3.41 -17.78
N GLY A 395 -20.74 -2.93 -18.92
CA GLY A 395 -19.55 -3.49 -19.56
C GLY A 395 -18.29 -3.34 -18.71
N VAL A 396 -18.12 -2.20 -18.04
CA VAL A 396 -17.02 -1.97 -17.09
C VAL A 396 -17.09 -2.96 -15.93
N MET A 397 -18.29 -3.18 -15.36
CA MET A 397 -18.50 -4.13 -14.26
C MET A 397 -18.23 -5.57 -14.69
N ALA A 398 -18.68 -5.97 -15.88
CA ALA A 398 -18.43 -7.30 -16.43
C ALA A 398 -16.92 -7.55 -16.64
N ALA A 399 -16.21 -6.58 -17.21
CA ALA A 399 -14.75 -6.68 -17.41
C ALA A 399 -13.99 -6.73 -16.08
N ARG A 400 -14.35 -5.90 -15.09
CA ARG A 400 -13.75 -5.94 -13.75
C ARG A 400 -14.01 -7.28 -13.04
N ALA A 401 -15.19 -7.88 -13.24
CA ALA A 401 -15.51 -9.20 -12.69
C ALA A 401 -14.67 -10.30 -13.36
N LYS A 402 -14.61 -10.31 -14.71
CA LYS A 402 -13.82 -11.27 -15.50
C LYS A 402 -12.33 -11.18 -15.20
N HIS A 403 -11.81 -9.98 -15.02
CA HIS A 403 -10.39 -9.71 -14.80
C HIS A 403 -10.03 -9.41 -13.34
N ALA A 404 -10.90 -9.78 -12.39
CA ALA A 404 -10.75 -9.45 -10.98
C ALA A 404 -9.34 -9.74 -10.40
N PRO A 405 -8.68 -10.87 -10.72
CA PRO A 405 -7.31 -11.11 -10.26
C PRO A 405 -6.32 -10.06 -10.76
N MET A 406 -6.41 -9.65 -12.02
CA MET A 406 -5.51 -8.67 -12.64
C MET A 406 -5.85 -7.24 -12.24
N THR A 407 -7.13 -6.91 -12.04
CA THR A 407 -7.55 -5.64 -11.43
C THR A 407 -6.96 -5.50 -10.02
N ALA A 408 -7.03 -6.55 -9.19
CA ALA A 408 -6.42 -6.55 -7.87
C ALA A 408 -4.88 -6.39 -7.91
N LEU A 409 -4.22 -6.95 -8.92
CA LEU A 409 -2.79 -6.74 -9.15
C LEU A 409 -2.48 -5.28 -9.52
N ILE A 410 -3.24 -4.67 -10.44
CA ILE A 410 -3.10 -3.26 -10.82
C ILE A 410 -3.30 -2.35 -9.60
N ASP A 411 -4.36 -2.56 -8.82
CA ASP A 411 -4.65 -1.76 -7.62
C ASP A 411 -3.56 -1.91 -6.57
N SER A 412 -3.01 -3.12 -6.43
CA SER A 412 -1.88 -3.38 -5.55
C SER A 412 -0.60 -2.66 -6.01
N MET A 413 -0.31 -2.62 -7.31
CA MET A 413 0.84 -1.89 -7.84
C MET A 413 0.70 -0.37 -7.65
N LYS A 414 -0.52 0.17 -7.75
CA LYS A 414 -0.83 1.58 -7.47
C LYS A 414 -0.72 1.94 -5.98
N THR A 415 -1.12 1.03 -5.11
CA THR A 415 -1.25 1.30 -3.67
C THR A 415 0.02 0.94 -2.89
N HIS A 416 0.56 -0.26 -3.13
CA HIS A 416 1.62 -0.89 -2.35
C HIS A 416 3.02 -0.69 -2.98
N TYR A 417 3.32 0.49 -3.53
CA TYR A 417 4.63 0.79 -4.12
C TYR A 417 5.69 1.22 -3.09
N GLU A 418 5.27 1.65 -1.90
CA GLU A 418 6.18 2.09 -0.82
C GLU A 418 6.66 0.92 0.03
N ILE A 419 7.86 1.06 0.59
CA ILE A 419 8.43 0.11 1.55
C ILE A 419 7.99 0.54 2.96
N PRO A 420 7.30 -0.31 3.73
CA PRO A 420 6.86 0.03 5.08
C PRO A 420 8.02 0.49 5.96
N ALA A 421 7.85 1.57 6.73
CA ALA A 421 8.84 2.01 7.72
C ALA A 421 8.62 1.35 9.10
N THR A 422 7.37 0.99 9.41
CA THR A 422 6.96 0.36 10.68
C THR A 422 6.74 -1.15 10.50
N PHE A 423 6.82 -1.90 11.60
CA PHE A 423 6.59 -3.35 11.58
C PHE A 423 5.09 -3.70 11.66
N ASP A 424 4.29 -2.91 12.35
CA ASP A 424 2.92 -3.24 12.77
C ASP A 424 1.83 -2.47 12.01
N GLY A 425 2.21 -1.61 11.06
CA GLY A 425 1.28 -0.77 10.31
C GLY A 425 0.86 0.50 11.06
N GLU A 426 1.55 0.87 12.15
CA GLU A 426 1.46 2.22 12.69
C GLU A 426 2.06 3.24 11.69
N LEU A 427 1.71 4.52 11.89
CA LEU A 427 2.26 5.60 11.09
C LEU A 427 3.72 5.86 11.47
N PRO A 428 4.61 6.23 10.52
CA PRO A 428 6.02 6.52 10.80
C PRO A 428 6.26 7.53 11.93
N SER A 429 5.37 8.51 12.10
CA SER A 429 5.38 9.51 13.18
C SER A 429 5.35 8.88 14.57
N SER A 430 4.79 7.67 14.71
CA SER A 430 4.82 6.92 15.98
C SER A 430 6.21 6.48 16.42
N LEU A 431 7.18 6.45 15.50
CA LEU A 431 8.58 6.08 15.77
C LEU A 431 9.41 7.27 16.29
N VAL A 432 8.93 8.50 16.09
CA VAL A 432 9.61 9.71 16.55
C VAL A 432 9.31 9.89 18.04
N LEU A 433 10.31 9.59 18.88
CA LEU A 433 10.29 9.95 20.30
C LEU A 433 10.51 11.47 20.42
N GLY A 434 9.43 12.25 20.41
CA GLY A 434 9.49 13.72 20.37
C GLY A 434 8.45 14.41 21.25
N THR A 435 8.85 15.52 21.86
CA THR A 435 8.15 16.40 22.82
C THR A 435 6.97 17.19 22.21
N GLY A 436 6.43 16.74 21.08
CA GLY A 436 5.35 17.37 20.35
C GLY A 436 3.96 17.02 20.87
N PRO A 437 2.93 17.79 20.49
CA PRO A 437 1.54 17.46 20.80
C PRO A 437 1.17 16.07 20.25
N PRO A 438 0.49 15.21 21.03
CA PRO A 438 0.09 13.88 20.58
C PRO A 438 -0.85 13.97 19.39
N ARG A 439 -0.72 13.02 18.46
CA ARG A 439 -1.57 12.91 17.26
C ARG A 439 -3.06 12.90 17.62
N LEU A 440 -3.87 13.58 16.81
CA LEU A 440 -5.33 13.54 16.92
C LEU A 440 -5.87 12.13 16.61
N ARG A 441 -6.71 11.60 17.49
CA ARG A 441 -7.35 10.29 17.35
C ARG A 441 -8.79 10.34 17.86
N PHE A 442 -9.70 9.66 17.19
CA PHE A 442 -11.08 9.59 17.64
C PHE A 442 -11.21 8.82 18.96
N GLY A 443 -12.09 9.37 19.77
CA GLY A 443 -12.39 8.94 21.12
C GLY A 443 -11.32 9.25 22.18
N GLU A 444 -10.21 9.87 21.80
CA GLU A 444 -9.26 10.46 22.75
C GLU A 444 -9.76 11.83 23.26
N ARG A 445 -9.27 12.23 24.43
CA ARG A 445 -9.62 13.50 25.07
C ARG A 445 -8.49 14.52 24.95
N TYR A 446 -8.86 15.75 24.62
CA TYR A 446 -7.97 16.88 24.43
C TYR A 446 -8.43 18.07 25.28
N ALA A 447 -7.48 18.85 25.78
CA ALA A 447 -7.76 20.12 26.46
C ALA A 447 -8.06 21.20 25.41
N LEU A 448 -9.22 21.85 25.56
CA LEU A 448 -9.74 22.89 24.68
C LEU A 448 -9.95 24.16 25.49
N PRO A 449 -9.54 25.34 25.03
CA PRO A 449 -9.82 26.58 25.74
C PRO A 449 -11.31 26.93 25.61
N ASP A 450 -11.90 27.43 26.68
CA ASP A 450 -13.32 27.79 26.72
C ASP A 450 -13.62 29.24 26.30
N GLY A 451 -12.62 29.95 25.80
CA GLY A 451 -12.73 31.37 25.44
C GLY A 451 -12.58 32.33 26.63
N GLU A 452 -12.62 31.84 27.87
CA GLU A 452 -12.43 32.62 29.10
C GLU A 452 -11.02 32.44 29.71
N GLY A 453 -10.18 31.66 29.03
CA GLY A 453 -8.80 31.36 29.44
C GLY A 453 -8.66 30.09 30.26
N ASN A 454 -9.75 29.37 30.55
CA ASN A 454 -9.70 28.05 31.18
C ASN A 454 -9.68 26.94 30.12
N MET A 455 -9.29 25.74 30.54
CA MET A 455 -9.22 24.55 29.69
C MET A 455 -10.33 23.56 30.08
N GLN A 456 -11.10 23.11 29.10
CA GLN A 456 -12.14 22.10 29.22
C GLN A 456 -11.75 20.85 28.44
N LEU A 457 -12.09 19.67 28.94
CA LEU A 457 -11.77 18.41 28.26
C LEU A 457 -12.87 18.05 27.26
N GLY A 458 -12.47 17.82 26.01
CA GLY A 458 -13.36 17.37 24.95
C GLY A 458 -12.88 16.05 24.34
N ARG A 459 -13.80 15.10 24.13
CA ARG A 459 -13.57 13.86 23.37
C ARG A 459 -13.75 14.13 21.88
N LEU A 460 -12.71 13.95 21.09
CA LEU A 460 -12.78 14.12 19.63
C LEU A 460 -13.62 12.99 19.02
N TYR A 461 -14.64 13.31 18.23
CA TYR A 461 -15.50 12.29 17.58
C TYR A 461 -15.70 12.50 16.07
N ASN A 462 -15.30 13.65 15.53
CA ASN A 462 -15.28 13.90 14.09
C ASN A 462 -14.21 14.94 13.75
N ALA A 463 -13.63 14.89 12.55
CA ALA A 463 -12.64 15.87 12.09
C ALA A 463 -12.55 15.91 10.57
N THR A 464 -12.36 17.11 10.03
CA THR A 464 -12.03 17.34 8.61
C THR A 464 -10.69 18.04 8.52
N VAL A 465 -9.84 17.62 7.59
CA VAL A 465 -8.53 18.24 7.35
C VAL A 465 -8.50 18.86 5.96
N ASP A 466 -8.04 20.10 5.87
CA ASP A 466 -7.64 20.70 4.60
C ASP A 466 -6.26 20.11 4.19
N PRO A 467 -6.19 19.31 3.11
CA PRO A 467 -4.96 18.64 2.70
C PRO A 467 -3.90 19.62 2.18
N VAL A 468 -4.24 20.87 1.87
CA VAL A 468 -3.30 21.88 1.38
C VAL A 468 -2.65 22.59 2.57
N SER A 469 -3.46 23.18 3.46
CA SER A 469 -2.96 23.97 4.59
C SER A 469 -2.57 23.15 5.81
N GLY A 470 -3.11 21.94 5.96
CA GLY A 470 -2.98 21.13 7.17
C GLY A 470 -3.88 21.59 8.32
N GLN A 471 -4.80 22.52 8.07
CA GLN A 471 -5.79 22.93 9.06
C GLN A 471 -6.79 21.81 9.31
N VAL A 472 -6.99 21.48 10.58
CA VAL A 472 -7.99 20.51 11.04
C VAL A 472 -9.15 21.27 11.66
N HIS A 473 -10.38 20.89 11.35
CA HIS A 473 -11.59 21.30 12.06
C HIS A 473 -12.15 20.08 12.77
N GLY A 474 -11.98 20.02 14.09
CA GLY A 474 -12.42 18.91 14.94
C GLY A 474 -13.71 19.22 15.69
N ALA A 475 -14.59 18.22 15.81
CA ALA A 475 -15.78 18.24 16.64
C ALA A 475 -15.54 17.43 17.93
N TYR A 476 -15.80 18.07 19.06
CA TYR A 476 -15.50 17.54 20.39
C TYR A 476 -16.76 17.51 21.25
N GLN A 477 -16.91 16.45 22.04
CA GLN A 477 -17.95 16.33 23.07
C GLN A 477 -17.32 16.63 24.44
N LEU A 478 -17.80 17.68 25.10
CA LEU A 478 -17.37 18.08 26.44
C LEU A 478 -17.95 17.16 27.52
N GLU A 479 -17.40 17.22 28.74
CA GLU A 479 -17.88 16.39 29.87
C GLU A 479 -19.34 16.69 30.27
N ASP A 480 -19.81 17.91 30.03
CA ASP A 480 -21.20 18.32 30.27
C ASP A 480 -22.16 17.93 29.11
N GLY A 481 -21.65 17.22 28.10
CA GLY A 481 -22.42 16.76 26.95
C GLY A 481 -22.55 17.78 25.80
N ARG A 482 -22.07 19.02 25.96
CA ARG A 482 -22.06 20.00 24.87
C ARG A 482 -21.11 19.58 23.75
N HIS A 483 -21.43 20.00 22.53
CA HIS A 483 -20.61 19.78 21.35
C HIS A 483 -19.96 21.09 20.91
N VAL A 484 -18.65 21.07 20.69
CA VAL A 484 -17.88 22.25 20.29
C VAL A 484 -17.01 21.94 19.08
N LEU A 485 -16.76 22.97 18.27
CA LEU A 485 -15.82 22.92 17.17
C LEU A 485 -14.53 23.64 17.57
N ALA A 486 -13.39 23.00 17.33
CA ALA A 486 -12.09 23.63 17.48
C ALA A 486 -11.22 23.34 16.26
N ALA A 487 -10.48 24.36 15.82
CA ALA A 487 -9.49 24.21 14.77
C ALA A 487 -8.18 23.66 15.37
N ASP A 488 -7.33 23.06 14.56
CA ASP A 488 -5.96 22.68 14.92
C ASP A 488 -5.09 22.75 13.66
N MET A 489 -3.77 22.62 13.79
CA MET A 489 -2.85 22.53 12.67
C MET A 489 -2.06 21.23 12.77
N LEU A 490 -2.03 20.45 11.69
CA LEU A 490 -1.13 19.32 11.56
C LEU A 490 0.32 19.79 11.41
N SER A 491 1.27 19.02 11.97
CA SER A 491 2.68 19.20 11.62
C SER A 491 2.93 18.84 10.14
N SER A 492 4.10 19.18 9.61
CA SER A 492 4.53 18.77 8.26
C SER A 492 4.50 17.25 8.10
N GLU A 493 4.91 16.51 9.12
CA GLU A 493 4.94 15.05 9.15
C GLU A 493 3.51 14.48 9.21
N GLU A 494 2.67 15.02 10.09
CA GLU A 494 1.26 14.61 10.20
C GLU A 494 0.49 14.89 8.92
N LEU A 495 0.73 16.02 8.25
CA LEU A 495 0.08 16.37 6.99
C LEU A 495 0.53 15.44 5.86
N ALA A 496 1.82 15.10 5.79
CA ALA A 496 2.32 14.12 4.83
C ALA A 496 1.69 12.74 5.05
N GLU A 497 1.52 12.33 6.31
CA GLU A 497 0.85 11.08 6.67
C GLU A 497 -0.65 11.11 6.37
N TYR A 498 -1.33 12.22 6.66
CA TYR A 498 -2.74 12.39 6.34
C TYR A 498 -2.99 12.32 4.84
N ARG A 499 -2.16 12.98 4.02
CA ARG A 499 -2.23 12.89 2.55
C ARG A 499 -2.07 11.46 2.05
N ARG A 500 -1.31 10.63 2.79
CA ARG A 500 -1.05 9.24 2.42
C ARG A 500 -2.11 8.26 2.91
N TYR A 501 -2.64 8.47 4.12
CA TYR A 501 -3.58 7.57 4.80
C TYR A 501 -4.78 8.33 5.37
N PRO A 502 -5.53 9.10 4.55
CA PRO A 502 -6.57 10.00 5.05
C PRO A 502 -7.66 9.23 5.83
N ASP A 503 -8.03 8.06 5.32
CA ASP A 503 -9.14 7.25 5.84
C ASP A 503 -8.84 6.61 7.20
N THR A 504 -7.58 6.53 7.62
CA THR A 504 -7.22 5.85 8.88
C THR A 504 -6.43 6.73 9.84
N PHE A 505 -6.14 7.98 9.45
CA PHE A 505 -5.27 8.91 10.18
C PHE A 505 -5.69 9.08 11.65
N PHE A 506 -6.99 9.31 11.88
CA PHE A 506 -7.58 9.50 13.22
C PHE A 506 -7.81 8.21 14.01
N GLY A 507 -7.37 7.05 13.49
CA GLY A 507 -7.44 5.78 14.22
C GLY A 507 -8.80 5.06 14.14
N GLU A 508 -9.75 5.55 13.35
CA GLU A 508 -10.92 4.80 12.88
C GLU A 508 -10.97 4.87 11.34
N VAL A 509 -11.67 3.93 10.69
CA VAL A 509 -11.87 3.98 9.24
C VAL A 509 -12.93 5.02 8.93
N LEU A 510 -12.51 6.15 8.38
CA LEU A 510 -13.39 7.11 7.74
C LEU A 510 -13.76 6.59 6.35
N LYS A 511 -15.05 6.68 5.99
CA LYS A 511 -15.44 6.50 4.60
C LYS A 511 -14.96 7.72 3.83
N PRO A 512 -14.11 7.58 2.81
CA PRO A 512 -13.67 8.73 2.05
C PRO A 512 -14.87 9.44 1.42
N GLY A 513 -14.92 10.76 1.53
CA GLY A 513 -15.61 11.57 0.52
C GLY A 513 -14.74 11.52 -0.73
N GLY A 514 -14.92 10.49 -1.56
CA GLY A 514 -14.12 10.31 -2.77
C GLY A 514 -14.29 11.49 -3.73
N LYS A 515 -13.20 11.93 -4.36
CA LYS A 515 -13.30 12.81 -5.53
C LYS A 515 -13.78 11.95 -6.69
N CYS A 516 -14.93 12.28 -7.26
CA CYS A 516 -15.39 11.69 -8.52
C CYS A 516 -14.87 12.54 -9.67
N GLU A 517 -13.82 12.09 -10.36
CA GLU A 517 -13.17 12.85 -11.44
C GLU A 517 -13.62 12.37 -12.83
N THR A 518 -13.96 11.09 -12.95
CA THR A 518 -14.42 10.47 -14.20
C THR A 518 -15.87 10.02 -14.13
N PHE A 519 -16.48 9.77 -15.30
CA PHE A 519 -17.81 9.17 -15.39
C PHE A 519 -17.89 7.83 -14.64
N VAL A 520 -16.84 7.00 -14.75
CA VAL A 520 -16.79 5.71 -14.06
C VAL A 520 -16.71 5.89 -12.55
N ASP A 521 -16.00 6.90 -12.04
CA ASP A 521 -15.94 7.19 -10.60
C ASP A 521 -17.33 7.56 -10.06
N TRP A 522 -18.09 8.37 -10.81
CA TRP A 522 -19.48 8.68 -10.46
C TRP A 522 -20.36 7.44 -10.42
N CYS A 523 -20.26 6.58 -11.44
CA CYS A 523 -20.99 5.32 -11.46
C CYS A 523 -20.60 4.41 -10.28
N ASP A 524 -19.31 4.30 -9.95
CA ASP A 524 -18.81 3.51 -8.83
C ASP A 524 -19.35 4.03 -7.49
N TRP A 525 -19.30 5.34 -7.25
CA TRP A 525 -19.83 5.95 -6.03
C TRP A 525 -21.35 5.77 -5.88
N LEU A 526 -22.10 5.96 -6.97
CA LEU A 526 -23.54 5.75 -7.00
C LEU A 526 -23.90 4.28 -6.79
N PHE A 527 -23.19 3.37 -7.45
CA PHE A 527 -23.40 1.94 -7.27
C PHE A 527 -23.09 1.50 -5.84
N GLU A 528 -22.00 1.98 -5.23
CA GLU A 528 -21.71 1.69 -3.82
C GLU A 528 -22.85 2.13 -2.90
N THR A 529 -23.46 3.28 -3.20
CA THR A 529 -24.57 3.86 -2.44
C THR A 529 -25.89 3.08 -2.64
N TYR A 530 -26.21 2.67 -3.87
CA TYR A 530 -27.53 2.15 -4.22
C TYR A 530 -27.57 0.63 -4.44
N GLN A 531 -26.45 -0.10 -4.48
CA GLN A 531 -26.39 -1.53 -4.80
C GLN A 531 -27.26 -2.43 -3.89
N HIS A 532 -27.58 -1.99 -2.68
CA HIS A 532 -28.43 -2.73 -1.73
C HIS A 532 -29.86 -2.21 -1.65
N THR A 533 -30.22 -1.23 -2.49
CA THR A 533 -31.59 -0.69 -2.55
C THR A 533 -32.53 -1.77 -3.11
N PRO A 534 -33.70 -2.01 -2.50
CA PRO A 534 -34.69 -2.95 -3.03
C PRO A 534 -35.08 -2.63 -4.47
N ARG A 535 -35.37 -3.68 -5.24
CA ARG A 535 -35.68 -3.57 -6.67
C ARG A 535 -36.91 -2.70 -6.93
N GLU A 536 -37.94 -2.85 -6.11
CA GLU A 536 -39.19 -2.10 -6.17
C GLU A 536 -38.93 -0.61 -6.01
N THR A 537 -38.09 -0.22 -5.04
CA THR A 537 -37.69 1.17 -4.81
C THR A 537 -36.88 1.74 -5.98
N LEU A 538 -35.99 0.96 -6.58
CA LEU A 538 -35.27 1.40 -7.78
C LEU A 538 -36.22 1.61 -8.98
N LEU A 539 -37.23 0.76 -9.15
CA LEU A 539 -38.26 0.93 -10.18
C LEU A 539 -39.13 2.18 -9.90
N GLU A 540 -39.42 2.50 -8.63
CA GLU A 540 -40.09 3.74 -8.25
C GLU A 540 -39.24 4.97 -8.62
N PHE A 541 -37.93 4.94 -8.34
CA PHE A 541 -37.01 6.01 -8.73
C PHE A 541 -36.94 6.20 -10.25
N LEU A 542 -37.15 5.11 -11.01
CA LEU A 542 -37.12 5.07 -12.47
C LEU A 542 -38.52 5.15 -13.11
N ALA A 543 -39.59 5.41 -12.36
CA ALA A 543 -40.97 5.29 -12.85
C ALA A 543 -41.29 6.18 -14.06
N LYS A 544 -40.52 7.25 -14.29
CA LYS A 544 -40.66 8.18 -15.43
C LYS A 544 -39.73 7.85 -16.62
N ALA A 545 -39.02 6.73 -16.56
CA ALA A 545 -38.16 6.29 -17.66
C ALA A 545 -38.99 5.83 -18.86
N GLU A 546 -38.62 6.26 -20.06
CA GLU A 546 -39.31 5.88 -21.30
C GLU A 546 -39.26 4.37 -21.56
N ASP A 547 -38.23 3.70 -21.07
CA ASP A 547 -37.97 2.27 -21.21
C ASP A 547 -38.29 1.46 -19.94
N ILE A 548 -39.23 1.94 -19.12
CA ILE A 548 -39.60 1.29 -17.84
C ILE A 548 -40.01 -0.19 -17.99
N GLU A 549 -40.64 -0.58 -19.11
CA GLU A 549 -41.00 -1.98 -19.35
C GLU A 549 -39.76 -2.87 -19.53
N GLN A 550 -38.69 -2.34 -20.14
CA GLN A 550 -37.41 -3.06 -20.21
C GLN A 550 -36.74 -3.13 -18.83
N LEU A 551 -36.75 -2.04 -18.06
CA LEU A 551 -36.15 -2.02 -16.72
C LEU A 551 -36.83 -3.01 -15.76
N ARG A 552 -38.14 -3.25 -15.95
CA ARG A 552 -38.89 -4.28 -15.21
C ARG A 552 -38.47 -5.72 -15.51
N THR A 553 -37.66 -5.98 -16.52
CA THR A 553 -37.11 -7.32 -16.78
C THR A 553 -35.77 -7.55 -16.08
N LEU A 554 -35.11 -6.49 -15.60
CA LEU A 554 -33.81 -6.58 -14.96
C LEU A 554 -33.92 -7.12 -13.53
N GLU A 555 -32.92 -7.91 -13.15
CA GLU A 555 -32.64 -8.33 -11.79
C GLU A 555 -32.16 -7.13 -10.95
N GLN A 556 -32.25 -7.24 -9.62
CA GLN A 556 -31.97 -6.13 -8.70
C GLN A 556 -30.58 -5.50 -8.95
N ARG A 557 -29.55 -6.32 -9.14
CA ARG A 557 -28.18 -5.86 -9.36
C ARG A 557 -28.05 -5.09 -10.67
N ASP A 558 -28.59 -5.61 -11.76
CA ASP A 558 -28.51 -5.00 -13.08
C ASP A 558 -29.34 -3.71 -13.15
N LEU A 559 -30.47 -3.67 -12.44
CA LEU A 559 -31.26 -2.46 -12.27
C LEU A 559 -30.49 -1.39 -11.48
N ALA A 560 -29.75 -1.77 -10.44
CA ALA A 560 -28.90 -0.85 -9.69
C ALA A 560 -27.76 -0.29 -10.55
N ILE A 561 -27.12 -1.12 -11.39
CA ILE A 561 -26.11 -0.69 -12.37
C ILE A 561 -26.71 0.34 -13.34
N ALA A 562 -27.87 0.02 -13.94
CA ALA A 562 -28.55 0.91 -14.88
C ALA A 562 -28.99 2.22 -14.23
N TYR A 563 -29.47 2.17 -12.97
CA TYR A 563 -29.83 3.36 -12.20
C TYR A 563 -28.62 4.27 -11.95
N SER A 564 -27.51 3.70 -11.45
CA SER A 564 -26.27 4.43 -11.19
C SER A 564 -25.71 5.08 -12.45
N GLU A 565 -25.74 4.38 -13.57
CA GLU A 565 -25.29 4.90 -14.87
C GLU A 565 -26.12 6.12 -15.32
N ARG A 566 -27.45 6.04 -15.22
CA ARG A 566 -28.34 7.16 -15.55
C ARG A 566 -28.12 8.37 -14.65
N MET A 567 -27.92 8.13 -13.37
CA MET A 567 -27.62 9.17 -12.39
C MET A 567 -26.27 9.83 -12.69
N ALA A 568 -25.24 9.04 -12.99
CA ALA A 568 -23.93 9.55 -13.37
C ALA A 568 -24.02 10.45 -14.62
N HIS A 569 -24.74 10.02 -15.65
CA HIS A 569 -25.00 10.86 -16.83
C HIS A 569 -25.76 12.16 -16.50
N ALA A 570 -26.65 12.16 -15.52
CA ALA A 570 -27.34 13.36 -15.09
C ALA A 570 -26.43 14.33 -14.32
N LEU A 571 -25.48 13.82 -13.54
CA LEU A 571 -24.48 14.60 -12.82
C LEU A 571 -23.41 15.16 -13.76
N ASP A 572 -22.91 14.34 -14.67
CA ASP A 572 -21.89 14.71 -15.66
C ASP A 572 -22.39 15.83 -16.59
N ARG A 573 -23.64 15.73 -17.08
CA ARG A 573 -24.29 16.80 -17.87
C ARG A 573 -24.45 18.12 -17.12
N LYS A 574 -24.49 18.11 -15.79
CA LYS A 574 -24.54 19.32 -14.95
C LYS A 574 -23.15 19.86 -14.61
N ALA A 575 -22.12 19.03 -14.66
CA ALA A 575 -20.73 19.39 -14.40
C ALA A 575 -20.02 19.96 -15.65
N ALA A 576 -20.49 19.65 -16.87
CA ALA A 576 -19.99 20.26 -18.09
C ALA A 576 -20.18 21.79 -18.06
N PRO A 577 -19.12 22.59 -18.33
CA PRO A 577 -19.27 24.04 -18.40
C PRO A 577 -20.28 24.37 -19.49
N ARG A 578 -21.22 25.29 -19.19
CA ARG A 578 -22.13 25.84 -20.19
C ARG A 578 -21.30 26.60 -21.23
N SER A 579 -20.84 25.92 -22.28
CA SER A 579 -20.25 26.54 -23.46
C SER A 579 -21.37 27.21 -24.26
N GLY A 580 -21.74 28.42 -23.82
CA GLY A 580 -22.30 29.41 -24.73
C GLY A 580 -21.16 29.97 -25.57
N GLU A 581 -21.34 29.91 -26.88
CA GLU A 581 -20.50 30.51 -27.93
C GLU A 581 -19.16 29.82 -28.20
N THR A 582 -19.15 28.93 -29.20
CA THR A 582 -18.36 29.14 -30.41
C THR A 582 -18.79 28.17 -31.51
N THR A 583 -18.72 28.69 -32.74
CA THR A 583 -19.13 28.23 -34.07
C THR A 583 -18.89 26.76 -34.45
N PRO A 584 -19.64 26.23 -35.44
CA PRO A 584 -19.64 24.80 -35.78
C PRO A 584 -18.33 24.37 -36.45
N PRO A 585 -17.94 23.08 -36.31
CA PRO A 585 -16.75 22.55 -36.95
C PRO A 585 -17.00 22.31 -38.44
N THR A 586 -16.12 22.85 -39.27
CA THR A 586 -15.90 22.40 -40.64
C THR A 586 -14.98 21.18 -40.62
N GLU A 587 -15.55 20.06 -41.11
CA GLU A 587 -14.98 18.80 -41.64
C GLU A 587 -13.66 18.24 -41.11
#